data_AF-A0A0R2JVZ9-F1
#
_entry.id   AF-A0A0R2JVZ9-F1
#
_cell.length_a   1.000
_cell.length_b   1.000
_cell.length_c   1.000
_cell.angle_alpha   90.00
_cell.angle_beta   90.00
_cell.angle_gamma   90.00
#
_symmetry.space_group_name_H-M   'P 1'
#
loop_
_entity.id
_entity.type
_entity.pdbx_description
1 polymer ?
#
loop_
_entity_poly.entity_id
_entity_poly.type
_entity_poly.pdbx_seq_one_letter_code
_entity_poly.pdbx_strand_id
1 'polypeptide(L)'
;MKKKLVFLAMIFTAIFLVSCANTTQKNNSDNVIRVSYQIKKENKSLSKKTVTVKKGASVLTGLKRAWPVKTENKMVTKIDGHAQNPDLDQYWLYDINGKESKKGVDQQKLNDQDKVVFILKDISK
;
A
#
# COMPACT_ATOMS: atom_id res chain seq x y z
N MET A 1 3.83 6.76 -82.62
CA MET A 1 2.50 7.37 -82.39
C MET A 1 2.47 7.99 -81.00
N LYS A 2 2.12 9.28 -80.92
CA LYS A 2 1.43 10.01 -79.81
C LYS A 2 2.13 9.98 -78.42
N LYS A 3 2.83 11.05 -78.00
CA LYS A 3 2.32 12.22 -77.20
C LYS A 3 1.94 11.78 -75.76
N LYS A 4 2.37 12.32 -74.60
CA LYS A 4 2.91 13.64 -74.15
C LYS A 4 3.68 13.44 -72.82
N LEU A 5 4.81 14.10 -72.57
CA LEU A 5 4.99 15.32 -71.76
C LEU A 5 3.90 15.62 -70.71
N VAL A 6 4.21 15.48 -69.42
CA VAL A 6 3.87 16.45 -68.34
C VAL A 6 4.95 16.38 -67.25
N PHE A 7 5.72 17.46 -67.14
CA PHE A 7 6.43 17.89 -65.93
C PHE A 7 5.40 18.52 -64.98
N LEU A 8 5.42 18.21 -63.67
CA LEU A 8 5.16 19.21 -62.63
C LEU A 8 5.66 18.74 -61.26
N ALA A 9 6.61 19.47 -60.71
CA ALA A 9 7.05 19.38 -59.33
C ALA A 9 5.96 19.94 -58.40
N MET A 10 5.67 19.26 -57.28
CA MET A 10 5.11 19.90 -56.10
C MET A 10 5.54 19.14 -54.85
N ILE A 11 6.51 19.75 -54.16
CA ILE A 11 6.86 19.47 -52.78
C ILE A 11 5.65 19.83 -51.91
N PHE A 12 5.16 18.89 -51.10
CA PHE A 12 4.43 19.22 -49.88
C PHE A 12 4.83 18.23 -48.78
N THR A 13 5.83 18.66 -48.02
CA THR A 13 6.28 18.09 -46.77
C THR A 13 5.13 18.17 -45.75
N ALA A 14 4.40 17.08 -45.54
CA ALA A 14 3.46 16.97 -44.43
C ALA A 14 4.15 16.21 -43.30
N ILE A 15 4.83 16.98 -42.45
CA ILE A 15 5.30 16.53 -41.14
C ILE A 15 4.04 16.24 -40.32
N PHE A 16 3.66 14.96 -40.21
CA PHE A 16 2.67 14.55 -39.22
C PHE A 16 3.37 14.50 -37.86
N LEU A 17 3.39 15.66 -37.18
CA LEU A 17 3.50 15.68 -35.72
C LEU A 17 2.24 15.03 -35.18
N VAL A 18 2.28 13.71 -34.96
CA VAL A 18 1.33 13.05 -34.08
C VAL A 18 1.56 13.61 -32.68
N SER A 19 0.78 14.64 -32.37
CA SER A 19 0.48 15.04 -31.01
C SER A 19 -0.25 13.87 -30.37
N CYS A 20 0.50 12.96 -29.75
CA CYS A 20 -0.06 12.14 -28.70
C CYS A 20 -0.30 13.09 -27.52
N ALA A 21 -1.44 13.78 -27.56
CA ALA A 21 -2.15 14.18 -26.37
C ALA A 21 -2.51 12.89 -25.62
N ASN A 22 -1.52 12.32 -24.95
CA ASN A 22 -1.76 11.34 -23.92
C ASN A 22 -2.37 12.14 -22.78
N THR A 23 -3.69 12.22 -22.84
CA THR A 23 -4.60 12.29 -21.70
C THR A 23 -3.81 12.11 -20.41
N THR A 24 -3.59 13.22 -19.70
CA THR A 24 -3.39 13.17 -18.27
C THR A 24 -4.62 12.45 -17.73
N GLN A 25 -4.51 11.12 -17.61
CA GLN A 25 -5.33 10.34 -16.71
C GLN A 25 -5.09 11.03 -15.37
N LYS A 26 -6.04 11.89 -14.98
CA LYS A 26 -6.21 12.30 -13.61
C LYS A 26 -6.60 11.04 -12.87
N ASN A 27 -5.59 10.22 -12.59
CA ASN A 27 -5.72 9.08 -11.72
C ASN A 27 -6.29 9.65 -10.43
N ASN A 28 -7.31 8.98 -9.92
CA ASN A 28 -8.00 9.31 -8.69
C ASN A 28 -7.09 9.06 -7.46
N SER A 29 -5.81 9.45 -7.56
CA SER A 29 -4.71 9.18 -6.63
C SER A 29 -4.87 9.91 -5.30
N ASP A 30 -5.72 10.93 -5.25
CA ASP A 30 -5.94 11.72 -4.03
C ASP A 30 -6.73 10.95 -2.95
N ASN A 31 -7.32 9.80 -3.30
CA ASN A 31 -8.17 9.01 -2.39
C ASN A 31 -7.53 7.71 -1.90
N VAL A 32 -6.26 7.45 -2.24
CA VAL A 32 -5.52 6.31 -1.73
C VAL A 32 -4.23 6.75 -1.05
N ILE A 33 -3.79 5.94 -0.09
CA ILE A 33 -2.56 6.14 0.69
C ILE A 33 -1.73 4.86 0.67
N ARG A 34 -0.41 5.00 0.75
CA ARG A 34 0.55 3.89 0.82
C ARG A 34 1.08 3.76 2.24
N VAL A 35 0.92 2.58 2.82
CA VAL A 35 1.31 2.31 4.20
C VAL A 35 2.26 1.12 4.23
N SER A 36 3.36 1.27 4.97
CA SER A 36 4.32 0.20 5.18
C SER A 36 4.01 -0.53 6.48
N TYR A 37 3.88 -1.85 6.42
CA TYR A 37 3.71 -2.71 7.58
C TYR A 37 4.94 -3.60 7.78
N GLN A 38 5.32 -3.82 9.03
CA GLN A 38 6.33 -4.79 9.43
C GLN A 38 5.81 -5.68 10.56
N ILE A 39 6.09 -6.97 10.48
CA ILE A 39 5.83 -7.94 11.55
C ILE A 39 7.15 -8.29 12.22
N LYS A 40 7.18 -8.25 13.54
CA LYS A 40 8.29 -8.67 14.39
C LYS A 40 7.82 -9.70 15.41
N LYS A 41 8.75 -10.55 15.84
CA LYS A 41 8.63 -11.35 17.06
C LYS A 41 9.79 -10.97 17.95
N GLU A 42 9.51 -10.41 19.11
CA GLU A 42 10.50 -9.72 19.94
C GLU A 42 11.31 -8.71 19.09
N ASN A 43 12.64 -8.77 19.15
CA ASN A 43 13.56 -7.92 18.38
C ASN A 43 13.79 -8.41 16.95
N LYS A 44 13.23 -9.56 16.54
CA LYS A 44 13.47 -10.15 15.22
C LYS A 44 12.40 -9.74 14.21
N SER A 45 12.84 -9.17 13.09
CA SER A 45 11.96 -8.90 11.94
C SER A 45 11.57 -10.21 11.25
N LEU A 46 10.27 -10.41 11.02
CA LEU A 46 9.73 -11.57 10.32
C LEU A 46 9.42 -11.24 8.86
N SER A 47 8.67 -10.16 8.62
CA SER A 47 8.27 -9.76 7.27
C SER A 47 7.93 -8.28 7.18
N LYS A 48 7.93 -7.74 5.96
CA LYS A 48 7.57 -6.34 5.68
C LYS A 48 6.83 -6.29 4.35
N LYS A 49 5.73 -5.54 4.29
CA LYS A 49 4.94 -5.31 3.07
C LYS A 49 4.46 -3.87 3.02
N THR A 50 4.32 -3.35 1.81
CA THR A 50 3.67 -2.06 1.58
C THR A 50 2.35 -2.30 0.88
N VAL A 51 1.28 -1.68 1.40
CA VAL A 51 -0.06 -1.81 0.83
C VAL A 51 -0.63 -0.43 0.48
N THR A 52 -1.42 -0.40 -0.58
CA THR A 52 -2.22 0.76 -0.95
C THR A 52 -3.64 0.56 -0.42
N VAL A 53 -4.15 1.52 0.35
CA VAL A 53 -5.51 1.51 0.92
C VAL A 53 -6.20 2.85 0.67
N LYS A 54 -7.52 2.91 0.86
CA LYS A 54 -8.24 4.19 0.77
C LYS A 54 -7.81 5.12 1.90
N LYS A 55 -7.80 6.43 1.65
CA LYS A 55 -7.58 7.45 2.68
C LYS A 55 -8.60 7.28 3.81
N GLY A 56 -8.15 7.36 5.07
CA GLY A 56 -9.02 7.13 6.24
C GLY A 56 -9.34 5.66 6.53
N ALA A 57 -8.69 4.71 5.86
CA ALA A 57 -8.71 3.30 6.26
C ALA A 57 -8.13 3.12 7.67
N SER A 58 -8.57 2.07 8.36
CA SER A 58 -8.03 1.72 9.68
C SER A 58 -6.75 0.88 9.55
N VAL A 59 -5.95 0.85 10.62
CA VAL A 59 -4.77 -0.01 10.73
C VAL A 59 -5.11 -1.47 10.43
N LEU A 60 -6.23 -1.98 10.96
CA LEU A 60 -6.71 -3.34 10.72
C LEU A 60 -7.01 -3.60 9.24
N THR A 61 -7.55 -2.61 8.53
CA THR A 61 -7.88 -2.72 7.11
C THR A 61 -6.61 -2.90 6.27
N GLY A 62 -5.58 -2.09 6.52
CA GLY A 62 -4.30 -2.25 5.85
C GLY A 62 -3.59 -3.55 6.24
N LEU A 63 -3.65 -3.95 7.50
CA LEU A 63 -3.05 -5.20 7.97
C LEU A 63 -3.68 -6.43 7.29
N LYS A 64 -5.01 -6.50 7.21
CA LYS A 64 -5.75 -7.57 6.52
C LYS A 64 -5.46 -7.63 5.01
N ARG A 65 -5.05 -6.51 4.41
CA ARG A 65 -4.63 -6.47 3.01
C ARG A 65 -3.21 -7.01 2.80
N ALA A 66 -2.36 -6.93 3.83
CA ALA A 66 -0.99 -7.40 3.78
C ALA A 66 -0.86 -8.90 4.13
N TRP A 67 -1.66 -9.40 5.09
CA TRP A 67 -1.62 -10.79 5.55
C TRP A 67 -2.99 -11.32 6.01
N PRO A 68 -3.15 -12.65 6.13
CA PRO A 68 -4.26 -13.24 6.88
C PRO A 68 -4.21 -12.81 8.36
N VAL A 69 -5.33 -12.31 8.88
CA VAL A 69 -5.44 -11.83 10.27
C VAL A 69 -6.68 -12.43 10.93
N LYS A 70 -6.53 -12.94 12.16
CA LYS A 70 -7.67 -13.24 13.04
C LYS A 70 -7.79 -12.19 14.13
N THR A 71 -9.03 -11.88 14.47
CA THR A 71 -9.37 -10.91 15.52
C THR A 71 -10.45 -11.48 16.41
N GLU A 72 -10.30 -11.30 17.72
CA GLU A 72 -11.28 -11.67 18.75
C GLU A 72 -11.41 -10.50 19.71
N ASN A 73 -12.63 -10.20 20.17
CA ASN A 73 -12.89 -9.08 21.07
C ASN A 73 -12.24 -7.75 20.64
N LYS A 74 -12.23 -7.47 19.33
CA LYS A 74 -11.61 -6.29 18.69
C LYS A 74 -10.07 -6.22 18.81
N MET A 75 -9.42 -7.27 19.30
CA MET A 75 -7.96 -7.41 19.34
C MET A 75 -7.46 -8.33 18.22
N VAL A 76 -6.22 -8.13 17.77
CA VAL A 76 -5.57 -9.03 16.80
C VAL A 76 -4.98 -10.21 17.55
N THR A 77 -5.48 -11.42 17.29
CA THR A 77 -5.01 -12.65 17.94
C THR A 77 -4.02 -13.44 17.09
N LYS A 78 -4.05 -13.27 15.76
CA LYS A 78 -3.17 -13.99 14.83
C LYS A 78 -2.85 -13.16 13.60
N ILE A 79 -1.58 -13.12 13.20
CA ILE A 79 -1.12 -12.52 11.94
C ILE A 79 -0.24 -13.53 11.21
N ASP A 80 -0.57 -13.87 9.98
CA ASP A 80 0.27 -14.71 9.10
C ASP A 80 0.72 -16.04 9.73
N GLY A 81 -0.19 -16.73 10.43
CA GLY A 81 0.16 -17.98 11.10
C GLY A 81 0.66 -17.82 12.54
N HIS A 82 1.12 -16.65 12.94
CA HIS A 82 1.66 -16.37 14.28
C HIS A 82 0.56 -15.89 15.24
N ALA A 83 0.28 -16.68 16.28
CA ALA A 83 -0.76 -16.40 17.27
C ALA A 83 -0.19 -15.82 18.57
N GLN A 84 -1.02 -15.06 19.28
CA GLN A 84 -0.80 -14.72 20.69
C GLN A 84 -0.87 -15.98 21.55
N ASN A 85 -0.24 -15.90 22.73
CA ASN A 85 -0.36 -16.91 23.77
C ASN A 85 -0.56 -16.22 25.13
N PRO A 86 -1.81 -16.02 25.56
CA PRO A 86 -2.11 -15.40 26.85
C PRO A 86 -1.52 -16.16 28.05
N ASP A 87 -1.42 -17.50 27.97
CA ASP A 87 -0.85 -18.33 29.05
C ASP A 87 0.65 -18.08 29.27
N LEU A 88 1.32 -17.51 28.26
CA LEU A 88 2.73 -17.12 28.29
C LEU A 88 2.92 -15.60 28.20
N ASP A 89 1.87 -14.82 28.50
CA ASP A 89 1.88 -13.36 28.42
C ASP A 89 2.38 -12.81 27.06
N GLN A 90 2.09 -13.53 25.97
CA GLN A 90 2.57 -13.17 24.64
C GLN A 90 1.48 -12.51 23.80
N TYR A 91 1.62 -11.20 23.55
CA TYR A 91 0.61 -10.38 22.89
C TYR A 91 1.15 -9.64 21.66
N TRP A 92 0.23 -9.26 20.76
CA TRP A 92 0.49 -8.38 19.64
C TRP A 92 0.36 -6.94 20.10
N LEU A 93 1.47 -6.23 20.11
CA LEU A 93 1.53 -4.78 20.26
C LEU A 93 1.75 -4.13 18.90
N TYR A 94 1.46 -2.83 18.80
CA TYR A 94 1.76 -2.13 17.56
C TYR A 94 2.11 -0.65 17.75
N ASP A 95 3.04 -0.23 16.89
CA ASP A 95 3.53 1.13 16.82
C ASP A 95 3.16 1.74 15.47
N ILE A 96 2.99 3.07 15.45
CA ILE A 96 2.91 3.85 14.23
C ILE A 96 4.02 4.89 14.26
N ASN A 97 4.86 4.90 13.23
CA ASN A 97 5.97 5.84 13.07
C ASN A 97 6.91 5.86 14.29
N GLY A 98 7.15 4.69 14.89
CA GLY A 98 8.03 4.52 16.05
C GLY A 98 7.43 4.95 17.39
N LYS A 99 6.12 5.21 17.44
CA LYS A 99 5.40 5.54 18.68
C LYS A 99 4.33 4.49 18.94
N GLU A 100 4.23 4.07 20.19
CA GLU A 100 3.19 3.15 20.65
C GLU A 100 1.81 3.75 20.43
N SER A 101 0.89 2.94 19.90
CA SER A 101 -0.46 3.39 19.62
C SER A 101 -1.36 3.29 20.84
N LYS A 102 -2.17 4.32 21.07
CA LYS A 102 -3.14 4.39 22.18
C LYS A 102 -4.54 3.88 21.83
N LYS A 103 -4.81 3.63 20.56
CA LYS A 103 -6.14 3.23 20.04
C LYS A 103 -6.14 1.77 19.61
N GLY A 104 -7.32 1.15 19.51
CA GLY A 104 -7.46 -0.16 18.86
C GLY A 104 -7.15 -0.08 17.35
N VAL A 105 -6.72 -1.19 16.75
CA VAL A 105 -6.35 -1.27 15.32
C VAL A 105 -7.54 -1.00 14.37
N ASP A 106 -8.76 -1.23 14.84
CA ASP A 106 -10.00 -0.96 14.13
C ASP A 106 -10.36 0.54 14.14
N GLN A 107 -10.01 1.24 15.22
CA GLN A 107 -10.26 2.67 15.41
C GLN A 107 -9.14 3.58 14.88
N GLN A 108 -7.90 3.11 14.92
CA GLN A 108 -6.74 3.90 14.50
C GLN A 108 -6.75 4.08 12.98
N LYS A 109 -6.84 5.33 12.54
CA LYS A 109 -6.80 5.71 11.12
C LYS A 109 -5.36 5.82 10.63
N LEU A 110 -5.17 5.47 9.37
CA LEU A 110 -3.89 5.55 8.67
C LEU A 110 -3.77 6.87 7.90
N ASN A 111 -2.56 7.41 7.90
CA ASN A 111 -2.13 8.50 7.04
C ASN A 111 -1.20 7.97 5.94
N ASP A 112 -0.98 8.79 4.92
CA ASP A 112 -0.04 8.42 3.87
C ASP A 112 1.39 8.28 4.42
N GLN A 113 2.09 7.26 3.90
CA GLN A 113 3.45 6.90 4.27
C GLN A 113 3.64 6.41 5.72
N ASP A 114 2.55 6.15 6.46
CA ASP A 114 2.64 5.57 7.79
C ASP A 114 3.45 4.27 7.80
N LYS A 115 4.27 4.11 8.83
CA LYS A 115 5.04 2.90 9.13
C LYS A 115 4.44 2.24 10.34
N VAL A 116 3.69 1.17 10.11
CA VAL A 116 3.05 0.39 11.16
C VAL A 116 3.91 -0.83 11.47
N VAL A 117 4.24 -1.04 12.75
CA VAL A 117 5.00 -2.21 13.19
C VAL A 117 4.14 -3.01 14.15
N PHE A 118 3.87 -4.26 13.83
CA PHE A 118 3.27 -5.22 14.74
C PHE A 118 4.35 -6.08 15.37
N ILE A 119 4.34 -6.21 16.69
CA ILE A 119 5.35 -6.93 17.46
C ILE A 119 4.62 -7.97 18.32
N LEU A 120 4.93 -9.25 18.11
CA LEU A 120 4.53 -10.31 19.02
C LEU A 120 5.54 -10.35 20.15
N LYS A 121 5.13 -9.90 21.34
CA LYS A 121 5.99 -9.67 22.50
C LYS A 121 5.49 -10.41 23.73
N ASP A 122 6.40 -11.06 24.44
CA ASP A 122 6.23 -11.51 25.83
C ASP A 122 6.29 -10.28 26.76
N ILE A 123 5.20 -9.98 27.46
CA ILE A 123 5.08 -8.82 28.34
C ILE A 123 5.38 -9.14 29.81
N SER A 124 5.67 -10.40 30.15
CA SER A 124 6.01 -10.81 31.52
C SER A 124 7.45 -10.47 31.92
N LYS A 125 8.30 -10.14 30.94
CA LYS A 125 9.74 -9.87 31.10
C LYS A 125 10.08 -8.42 30.85
#